data_AF-I2QQE7-F1
#
_entry.id   AF-I2QQE7-F1
#
_cell.length_a   1.000
_cell.length_b   1.000
_cell.length_c   1.000
_cell.angle_alpha   90.00
_cell.angle_beta   90.00
_cell.angle_gamma   90.00
#
_symmetry.space_group_name_H-M   'P 1'
#
loop_
_entity.id
_entity.type
_entity.pdbx_description
1 polymer ?
#
loop_
_entity_poly.entity_id
_entity_poly.type
_entity_poly.pdbx_seq_one_letter_code
_entity_poly.pdbx_strand_id
1 'polypeptide(L)' 'MSYAYKLNEDVRHQPQGPQGRAATEPPMIYTIVQHMPIEADGRLRYRIKCKSEKIERVVTEDQLSYSQ' A
#
# COMPACT_ATOMS: atom_id res chain seq x y z
N MET A 1 5.46 8.06 -15.79
CA MET A 1 5.13 6.78 -15.16
C MET A 1 3.65 6.81 -14.83
N SER A 2 2.91 5.76 -15.19
CA SER A 2 1.51 5.60 -14.78
C SER A 2 1.47 4.91 -13.42
N TYR A 3 0.58 5.37 -12.54
CA TYR A 3 0.27 4.64 -11.31
C TYR A 3 -0.40 3.30 -11.66
N ALA A 4 0.08 2.19 -11.09
CA ALA A 4 -0.51 0.87 -11.28
C ALA A 4 -1.89 0.75 -10.63
N TYR A 5 -2.08 1.40 -9.48
CA TYR A 5 -3.35 1.41 -8.74
C TYR A 5 -4.10 2.73 -8.93
N LYS A 6 -5.42 2.68 -8.90
CA LYS A 6 -6.31 3.84 -8.99
C LYS A 6 -6.80 4.28 -7.61
N LEU A 7 -7.24 5.53 -7.52
CA LEU A 7 -7.97 6.02 -6.35
C LEU A 7 -9.22 5.16 -6.09
N ASN A 8 -9.49 4.91 -4.82
CA ASN A 8 -10.55 4.04 -4.30
C ASN A 8 -10.41 2.55 -4.64
N GLU A 9 -9.27 2.13 -5.16
CA GLU A 9 -8.99 0.72 -5.43
C GLU A 9 -8.56 -0.01 -4.14
N ASP A 10 -9.00 -1.26 -4.02
CA ASP A 10 -8.69 -2.08 -2.85
C ASP A 10 -7.39 -2.85 -3.05
N VAL A 11 -6.52 -2.76 -2.06
CA VAL A 11 -5.18 -3.33 -2.07
C VAL A 11 -4.87 -3.99 -0.74
N ARG A 12 -4.00 -4.99 -0.78
CA ARG A 12 -3.41 -5.61 0.42
C ARG A 12 -2.00 -5.06 0.61
N HIS A 13 -1.74 -4.55 1.81
CA HIS A 13 -0.42 -4.11 2.21
C HIS A 13 0.46 -5.31 2.58
N GLN A 14 1.60 -5.45 1.92
CA GLN A 14 2.61 -6.45 2.21
C GLN A 14 3.79 -5.78 2.92
N PRO A 15 3.89 -5.89 4.26
CA PRO A 15 5.03 -5.33 4.97
C PRO A 15 6.31 -6.05 4.56
N GLN A 16 7.29 -5.29 4.05
CA GLN A 16 8.63 -5.79 3.79
C GLN A 16 9.41 -5.87 5.11
N GLY A 17 9.17 -6.95 5.87
CA GLY A 17 9.94 -7.25 7.06
C GLY A 17 11.30 -7.88 6.73
N PRO A 18 12.31 -7.76 7.61
CA PRO A 18 13.50 -8.60 7.53
C PRO A 18 13.07 -10.08 7.50
N GLN A 19 13.67 -10.84 6.58
CA GLN A 19 13.34 -12.25 6.33
C GLN A 19 13.20 -13.02 7.66
N GLY A 20 12.02 -13.60 7.91
CA GLY A 20 11.79 -14.49 9.04
C GLY A 20 10.89 -13.97 10.17
N ARG A 21 10.45 -12.70 10.15
CA ARG A 21 9.31 -12.28 10.99
C ARG A 21 8.05 -12.34 10.16
N ALA A 22 7.29 -13.42 10.29
CA ALA A 22 5.93 -13.50 9.77
C ALA A 22 5.17 -12.27 10.28
N ALA A 23 4.80 -11.38 9.37
CA ALA A 23 3.97 -10.23 9.71
C ALA A 23 2.70 -10.78 10.34
N THR A 24 2.59 -10.60 11.66
CA THR A 24 1.50 -11.13 12.47
C THR A 24 0.23 -10.29 12.29
N GLU A 25 0.29 -9.22 11.48
CA GLU A 25 -0.89 -8.46 11.09
C GLU A 25 -1.71 -9.31 10.10
N PRO A 26 -3.01 -9.56 10.38
CA PRO A 26 -3.88 -10.24 9.43
C PRO A 26 -3.89 -9.49 8.09
N PRO A 27 -4.16 -10.17 6.95
CA PRO A 27 -4.22 -9.53 5.65
C PRO A 27 -5.39 -8.52 5.61
N MET A 28 -5.11 -7.29 6.05
CA MET A 28 -6.07 -6.20 6.05
C MET A 28 -6.18 -5.62 4.63
N ILE A 29 -7.41 -5.36 4.23
CA ILE A 29 -7.71 -4.66 2.99
C ILE A 29 -7.64 -3.16 3.26
N TYR A 30 -6.83 -2.49 2.44
CA TYR A 30 -6.71 -1.06 2.40
C TYR A 30 -7.30 -0.53 1.10
N THR A 31 -7.62 0.75 1.07
CA THR A 31 -8.10 1.44 -0.12
C THR A 31 -7.11 2.55 -0.47
N ILE A 32 -6.76 2.71 -1.75
CA ILE A 32 -5.94 3.82 -2.23
C ILE A 32 -6.71 5.12 -2.05
N VAL A 33 -6.22 6.02 -1.18
CA VAL A 33 -6.85 7.32 -0.95
C VAL A 33 -6.14 8.46 -1.68
N GLN A 34 -4.85 8.30 -1.99
CA GLN A 34 -4.08 9.33 -2.68
C GLN A 34 -2.87 8.78 -3.42
N HIS A 35 -2.60 9.33 -4.60
CA HIS A 35 -1.32 9.16 -5.29
C HIS A 35 -0.32 10.18 -4.75
N MET A 36 0.83 9.71 -4.26
CA MET A 36 1.88 10.61 -3.78
C MET A 36 2.74 11.10 -4.95
N PRO A 37 3.36 12.29 -4.84
CA PRO A 37 4.32 12.77 -5.82
C PRO A 37 5.49 11.78 -5.96
N ILE A 38 6.00 11.65 -7.18
CA ILE A 38 7.18 10.84 -7.48
C ILE A 38 8.42 11.64 -7.05
N GLU A 39 9.17 11.11 -6.10
CA GLU A 39 10.42 11.73 -5.64
C GLU A 39 11.59 11.38 -6.57
N ALA A 40 12.77 11.93 -6.30
CA ALA A 40 13.98 11.74 -7.11
C ALA A 40 14.42 10.26 -7.26
N ASP A 41 13.93 9.38 -6.39
CA ASP A 41 14.16 7.93 -6.46
C ASP A 41 13.31 7.20 -7.52
N GLY A 42 12.37 7.92 -8.16
CA GLY A 42 11.49 7.36 -9.19
C GLY A 42 10.44 6.37 -8.66
N ARG A 43 10.30 6.23 -7.33
CA ARG A 43 9.41 5.24 -6.73
C ARG A 43 8.00 5.79 -6.57
N LEU A 44 7.03 5.09 -7.14
CA LEU A 44 5.61 5.37 -6.96
C LEU A 44 5.21 5.04 -5.52
N ARG A 45 4.58 6.01 -4.86
CA ARG A 45 4.06 5.91 -3.50
C ARG A 45 2.57 6.19 -3.49
N TYR A 46 1.86 5.52 -2.61
CA TYR A 46 0.43 5.62 -2.43
C TYR A 46 0.13 5.86 -0.96
N ARG A 47 -0.86 6.72 -0.69
CA ARG A 47 -1.49 6.79 0.62
C ARG A 47 -2.65 5.81 0.61
N ILE A 48 -2.65 4.89 1.56
CA ILE A 48 -3.66 3.84 1.70
C ILE A 48 -4.36 3.98 3.05
N LYS A 49 -5.63 3.61 3.10
CA LYS A 49 -6.45 3.66 4.31
C LYS A 49 -7.07 2.30 4.59
N CYS A 50 -6.95 1.82 5.83
CA CYS A 50 -7.58 0.56 6.22
C CYS A 50 -9.11 0.69 6.15
N LYS A 51 -9.80 -0.35 5.67
CA LYS A 51 -11.27 -0.35 5.65
C LYS A 51 -11.88 -0.53 7.04
N SER A 52 -11.27 -1.40 7.84
CA SER A 52 -11.79 -1.77 9.16
C SER A 52 -11.35 -0.79 10.26
N GLU A 53 -10.19 -0.16 10.08
CA GLU A 53 -9.57 0.70 11.08
C GLU A 53 -9.35 2.09 10.52
N LYS A 54 -9.35 3.12 11.38
CA LYS A 54 -9.13 4.51 10.96
C LYS A 54 -7.62 4.82 10.79
N ILE A 55 -6.89 3.88 10.20
CA ILE A 55 -5.43 3.93 9.99
C ILE A 55 -5.14 4.30 8.55
N GLU A 56 -4.23 5.24 8.35
CA GLU A 56 -3.66 5.60 7.05
C GLU A 56 -2.15 5.36 7.06
N ARG A 57 -1.62 4.87 5.95
CA ARG A 57 -0.18 4.62 5.77
C ARG A 57 0.26 5.08 4.38
N VAL A 58 1.52 5.47 4.24
CA VAL A 58 2.16 5.75 2.95
C VAL A 58 3.05 4.57 2.62
N VAL A 59 2.85 3.96 1.46
CA VAL A 59 3.53 2.75 1.02
C VAL A 59 4.02 2.93 -0.41
N THR A 60 5.03 2.17 -0.80
CA THR A 60 5.49 2.11 -2.19
C THR A 60 4.68 1.07 -2.97
N GLU A 61 4.72 1.16 -4.30
CA GLU A 61 4.04 0.21 -5.19
C GLU A 61 4.41 -1.26 -4.91
N ASP A 62 5.68 -1.53 -4.60
CA ASP A 62 6.21 -2.86 -4.29
C ASP A 62 5.74 -3.44 -2.93
N GLN A 63 5.11 -2.62 -2.09
CA GLN A 63 4.49 -3.04 -0.82
C GLN A 63 2.99 -3.30 -0.98
N LEU A 64 2.46 -3.23 -2.19
CA LEU A 64 1.04 -3.44 -2.48
C LEU A 64 0.82 -4.67 -3.35
N SER A 65 -0.35 -5.27 -3.17
CA SER A 65 -0.87 -6.31 -4.05
C SER A 65 -2.36 -6.16 -4.22
N TYR A 66 -2.89 -6.61 -5.35
CA TYR A 66 -4.33 -6.60 -5.59
C TYR A 66 -5.06 -7.43 -4.53
N SER A 67 -6.12 -6.87 -3.94
CA SER A 67 -7.07 -7.69 -3.20
C SER A 67 -8.01 -8.37 -4.20
N GLN A 68 -7.70 -9.61 -4.59
CA GLN A 68 -8.73 -10.50 -5.16
C GLN A 68 -9.85 -10.75 -4.15
#